data_AF-A0A2P5GRR1-F1
#
_entry.id   AF-A0A2P5GRR1-F1
#
_cell.length_a   1.000
_cell.length_b   1.000
_cell.length_c   1.000
_cell.angle_alpha   90.00
_cell.angle_beta   90.00
_cell.angle_gamma   90.00
#
_symmetry.space_group_name_H-M   'P 1'
#
loop_
_entity.id
_entity.type
_entity.pdbx_description
1 polymer ?
#
loop_
_entity_poly.entity_id
_entity_poly.type
_entity_poly.pdbx_seq_one_letter_code
_entity_poly.pdbx_strand_id
1 'polypeptide(L)'
;MKTPSRFLFSPRPARVTPVGWLILVGLSGAALYWIYRMIVGFMHDGEPFIFFFSAFLAWFIVFTVQDNRQLMAQHRALADARRGKSICDFARSFNLREVDTWVIRAVWNVLSESVNREGPDGFIIPIFVDDRLADEFMLEDEDDLLDTLEDMAFRAGRSTELLGTDGFSGPLVTVRDAVLLLNALPMTGARKDRLWMTVKP
;
A
#
# COMPACT_ATOMS: atom_id res chain seq x y z
N MET A 1 17.41 18.19 20.50
CA MET A 1 16.37 17.16 20.71
C MET A 1 16.06 16.52 19.36
N LYS A 2 15.87 15.19 19.26
CA LYS A 2 15.41 14.57 18.00
C LYS A 2 13.96 15.02 17.74
N THR A 3 13.70 15.62 16.59
CA THR A 3 12.35 16.06 16.19
C THR A 3 11.37 14.90 16.26
N PRO A 4 10.23 15.02 16.95
CA PRO A 4 9.32 13.90 17.15
C PRO A 4 8.72 13.41 15.83
N SER A 5 8.53 12.10 15.71
CA SER A 5 8.07 11.42 14.49
C SER A 5 6.66 11.79 14.04
N ARG A 6 5.90 12.59 14.80
CA ARG A 6 4.58 13.10 14.38
C ARG A 6 4.63 14.08 13.19
N PHE A 7 5.83 14.54 12.81
CA PHE A 7 6.04 15.48 11.71
C PHE A 7 6.47 14.80 10.41
N LEU A 8 6.04 13.55 10.18
CA LEU A 8 6.20 12.87 8.89
C LEU A 8 5.72 13.78 7.75
N PHE A 9 6.35 13.63 6.59
CA PHE A 9 5.84 14.27 5.38
C PHE A 9 4.48 13.66 5.03
N SER A 10 3.59 14.49 4.48
CA SER A 10 2.30 14.02 3.99
C SER A 10 2.51 12.98 2.88
N PRO A 11 1.55 12.07 2.65
CA PRO A 11 1.61 11.13 1.54
C PRO A 11 1.90 11.86 0.22
N ARG A 12 2.58 11.19 -0.71
CA ARG A 12 2.80 11.74 -2.05
C ARG A 12 1.43 12.00 -2.69
N PRO A 13 1.14 13.21 -3.19
CA PRO A 13 -0.14 13.45 -3.86
C PRO A 13 -0.21 12.59 -5.13
N ALA A 14 -1.26 11.78 -5.25
CA ALA A 14 -1.51 10.98 -6.44
C ALA A 14 -1.60 11.90 -7.66
N ARG A 15 -0.67 11.74 -8.61
CA ARG A 15 -0.64 12.54 -9.85
C ARG A 15 -1.44 11.83 -10.92
N VAL A 16 -2.76 12.01 -10.90
CA VAL A 16 -3.59 11.58 -12.03
C VAL A 16 -3.40 12.59 -13.16
N THR A 17 -2.75 12.18 -14.24
CA THR A 17 -2.54 13.06 -15.39
C THR A 17 -3.87 13.27 -16.15
N PRO A 18 -4.08 14.43 -16.80
CA PRO A 18 -5.27 14.65 -17.64
C PRO A 18 -5.44 13.59 -18.74
N VAL A 19 -4.33 13.02 -19.22
CA VAL A 19 -4.32 11.91 -20.18
C VAL A 19 -4.89 10.64 -19.56
N GLY A 20 -4.55 10.33 -18.31
CA GLY A 20 -5.14 9.20 -17.58
C GLY A 20 -6.66 9.31 -17.45
N TRP A 21 -7.18 10.52 -17.20
CA TRP A 21 -8.63 10.77 -17.20
C TRP A 21 -9.28 10.53 -18.55
N LEU A 22 -8.67 10.99 -19.65
CA LEU A 22 -9.19 10.75 -20.99
C LEU A 22 -9.23 9.26 -21.36
N ILE A 23 -8.20 8.50 -20.97
CA ILE A 23 -8.15 7.04 -21.18
C ILE A 23 -9.25 6.36 -20.36
N LEU A 24 -9.42 6.70 -19.09
CA LEU A 24 -10.46 6.13 -18.23
C LEU A 24 -11.87 6.42 -18.76
N VAL A 25 -12.13 7.67 -19.16
CA VAL A 25 -13.42 8.04 -19.76
C VAL A 25 -13.64 7.29 -21.08
N GLY A 26 -12.61 7.19 -21.94
CA GLY A 26 -12.69 6.41 -23.17
C GLY A 26 -13.00 4.93 -22.92
N LEU A 27 -12.30 4.28 -21.98
CA LEU A 27 -12.51 2.89 -21.59
C LEU A 27 -13.91 2.67 -21.01
N SER A 28 -14.38 3.57 -20.15
CA SER A 28 -15.73 3.50 -19.58
C SER A 28 -16.81 3.64 -20.65
N GLY A 29 -16.65 4.57 -21.61
CA GLY A 29 -17.57 4.75 -22.74
C GLY A 29 -17.60 3.54 -23.68
N ALA A 30 -16.43 2.96 -23.98
CA ALA A 30 -16.32 1.74 -24.77
C ALA A 30 -16.98 0.55 -24.07
N ALA A 31 -16.76 0.39 -22.77
CA ALA A 31 -17.41 -0.65 -21.96
C ALA A 31 -18.93 -0.49 -21.96
N LEU A 32 -19.45 0.72 -21.73
CA LEU A 32 -20.89 1.01 -21.75
C LEU A 32 -21.51 0.78 -23.13
N TYR A 33 -20.85 1.21 -24.20
CA TYR A 33 -21.31 0.98 -25.57
C TYR A 33 -21.32 -0.51 -25.93
N TRP A 34 -20.30 -1.25 -25.48
CA TRP A 34 -20.20 -2.68 -25.68
C TRP A 34 -21.30 -3.43 -24.91
N ILE A 35 -21.57 -3.04 -23.65
CA ILE A 35 -22.70 -3.55 -22.85
C ILE A 35 -24.03 -3.25 -23.55
N TYR A 36 -24.23 -2.02 -24.04
CA TYR A 36 -25.44 -1.64 -24.78
C TYR A 36 -25.64 -2.50 -26.03
N ARG A 37 -24.58 -2.70 -26.84
CA ARG A 37 -24.61 -3.57 -28.03
C ARG A 37 -24.96 -5.02 -27.67
N MET A 38 -24.46 -5.53 -26.55
CA MET A 38 -24.82 -6.84 -26.03
C MET A 38 -26.31 -6.92 -25.69
N ILE A 39 -26.87 -5.92 -25.00
CA ILE A 39 -28.28 -5.91 -24.59
C ILE A 39 -29.21 -5.84 -25.81
N VAL A 40 -28.88 -5.05 -26.82
CA VAL A 40 -29.69 -4.93 -28.04
C VAL A 40 -29.63 -6.21 -28.88
N GLY A 41 -28.45 -6.82 -29.05
CA GLY A 41 -28.30 -8.09 -29.76
C GLY A 41 -29.07 -9.23 -29.08
N PHE A 42 -29.18 -9.19 -27.75
CA PHE A 42 -29.97 -10.15 -26.99
C PHE A 42 -31.46 -10.09 -27.30
N MET A 43 -32.01 -8.87 -27.36
CA MET A 43 -33.43 -8.65 -27.59
C MET A 43 -33.86 -8.94 -29.02
N HIS A 44 -32.96 -8.77 -29.99
CA HIS A 44 -33.28 -8.96 -31.40
C HIS A 44 -33.07 -10.39 -31.90
N ASP A 45 -31.93 -11.01 -31.58
CA ASP A 45 -31.48 -12.21 -32.29
C ASP A 45 -31.44 -13.48 -31.41
N GLY A 46 -31.62 -13.36 -30.09
CA GLY A 46 -31.62 -14.50 -29.18
C GLY A 46 -30.28 -15.26 -29.11
N GLU A 47 -29.18 -14.55 -29.40
CA GLU A 47 -27.84 -15.10 -29.51
C GLU A 47 -27.35 -15.72 -28.18
N PRO A 48 -26.97 -17.02 -28.16
CA PRO A 48 -26.60 -17.73 -26.94
C PRO A 48 -25.31 -17.20 -26.29
N PHE A 49 -24.45 -16.51 -27.05
CA PHE A 49 -23.22 -15.91 -26.54
C PHE A 49 -23.45 -14.90 -25.40
N ILE A 50 -24.61 -14.24 -25.38
CA ILE A 50 -24.94 -13.23 -24.36
C ILE A 50 -25.22 -13.88 -23.01
N PHE A 51 -25.82 -15.07 -23.01
CA PHE A 51 -25.98 -15.88 -21.80
C PHE A 51 -24.62 -16.33 -21.26
N PHE A 52 -23.73 -16.82 -22.12
CA PHE A 52 -22.39 -17.25 -21.68
C PHE A 52 -21.57 -16.08 -21.12
N PHE A 53 -21.64 -14.91 -21.75
CA PHE A 53 -20.92 -13.74 -21.25
C PHE A 53 -21.51 -13.20 -19.94
N SER A 54 -22.84 -13.12 -19.83
CA SER A 54 -23.47 -12.66 -18.57
C SER A 54 -23.20 -13.64 -17.42
N ALA A 55 -23.21 -14.95 -17.69
CA ALA A 55 -22.80 -15.97 -16.73
C ALA A 55 -21.31 -15.84 -16.37
N PHE A 56 -20.43 -15.58 -17.33
CA PHE A 56 -19.00 -15.35 -17.08
C PHE A 56 -18.75 -14.11 -16.23
N LEU A 57 -19.44 -12.99 -16.53
CA LEU A 57 -19.33 -11.76 -15.75
C LEU A 57 -19.86 -11.96 -14.32
N ALA A 58 -21.00 -12.63 -14.16
CA ALA A 58 -21.53 -12.96 -12.84
C ALA A 58 -20.56 -13.86 -12.07
N TRP A 59 -19.99 -14.88 -12.73
CA TRP A 59 -18.97 -15.74 -12.15
C TRP A 59 -17.72 -14.96 -11.74
N PHE A 60 -17.23 -14.05 -12.58
CA PHE A 60 -16.07 -13.21 -12.29
C PHE A 60 -16.31 -12.26 -11.10
N ILE A 61 -17.50 -11.65 -11.02
CA ILE A 61 -17.90 -10.83 -9.86
C ILE A 61 -17.95 -11.69 -8.60
N VAL A 62 -18.56 -12.89 -8.65
CA VAL A 62 -18.60 -13.79 -7.50
C VAL A 62 -17.20 -14.22 -7.08
N PHE A 63 -16.33 -14.55 -8.04
CA PHE A 63 -14.94 -14.93 -7.80
C PHE A 63 -14.17 -13.82 -7.08
N THR A 64 -14.19 -12.60 -7.61
CA THR A 64 -13.52 -11.43 -6.99
C THR A 64 -14.08 -11.06 -5.62
N VAL A 65 -15.39 -11.21 -5.41
CA VAL A 65 -16.00 -10.99 -4.09
C VAL A 65 -15.58 -12.08 -3.11
N GLN A 66 -15.47 -13.32 -3.55
CA GLN A 66 -15.10 -14.46 -2.71
C GLN A 66 -13.64 -14.40 -2.30
N ASP A 67 -12.75 -14.03 -3.21
CA ASP A 67 -11.33 -13.83 -2.97
C ASP A 67 -11.09 -12.72 -1.92
N ASN A 68 -11.69 -11.55 -2.14
CA ASN A 68 -11.66 -10.46 -1.17
C ASN A 68 -12.22 -10.86 0.20
N ARG A 69 -13.28 -11.66 0.26
CA ARG A 69 -13.84 -12.15 1.53
C ARG A 69 -12.87 -13.07 2.28
N GLN A 70 -12.14 -13.92 1.56
CA GLN A 70 -11.14 -14.80 2.17
C GLN A 70 -9.98 -14.00 2.74
N LEU A 71 -9.44 -13.05 1.96
CA LEU A 71 -8.40 -12.13 2.41
C LEU A 71 -8.83 -11.35 3.66
N MET A 72 -10.04 -10.79 3.66
CA MET A 72 -10.59 -10.07 4.81
C MET A 72 -10.76 -10.98 6.03
N ALA A 73 -11.13 -12.24 5.84
CA ALA A 73 -11.22 -13.21 6.93
C ALA A 73 -9.85 -13.55 7.51
N GLN A 74 -8.83 -13.73 6.67
CA GLN A 74 -7.45 -13.95 7.10
C GLN A 74 -6.91 -12.76 7.90
N HIS A 75 -7.10 -11.54 7.40
CA HIS A 75 -6.68 -10.31 8.08
C HIS A 75 -7.39 -10.12 9.44
N ARG A 76 -8.67 -10.45 9.53
CA ARG A 76 -9.41 -10.45 10.81
C ARG A 76 -8.86 -11.48 11.78
N ALA A 77 -8.60 -12.70 11.32
CA ALA A 77 -8.01 -13.74 12.15
C ALA A 77 -6.61 -13.31 12.66
N LEU A 78 -5.83 -12.64 11.81
CA LEU A 78 -4.53 -12.09 12.18
C LEU A 78 -4.63 -10.97 13.21
N ALA A 79 -5.58 -10.04 13.04
CA ALA A 79 -5.87 -8.98 14.01
C ALA A 79 -6.23 -9.56 15.38
N ASP A 80 -7.08 -10.60 15.40
CA ASP A 80 -7.49 -11.29 16.62
C ASP A 80 -6.33 -12.04 17.29
N ALA A 81 -5.50 -12.74 16.50
CA ALA A 81 -4.32 -13.44 17.01
C ALA A 81 -3.29 -12.49 17.65
N ARG A 82 -3.24 -11.24 17.19
CA ARG A 82 -2.29 -10.20 17.64
C ARG A 82 -2.91 -9.22 18.62
N ARG A 83 -4.12 -9.47 19.11
CA ARG A 83 -4.85 -8.55 19.98
C ARG A 83 -4.03 -8.12 21.20
N GLY A 84 -4.07 -6.83 21.51
CA GLY A 84 -3.33 -6.22 22.63
C GLY A 84 -1.90 -5.79 22.29
N LYS A 85 -1.42 -6.04 21.07
CA LYS A 85 -0.16 -5.48 20.56
C LYS A 85 -0.40 -4.11 19.93
N SER A 86 0.62 -3.27 19.96
CA SER A 86 0.53 -1.88 19.51
C SER A 86 1.77 -1.44 18.74
N ILE A 87 1.71 -0.24 18.15
CA ILE A 87 2.86 0.43 17.53
C ILE A 87 4.07 0.53 18.49
N CYS A 88 3.83 0.61 19.80
CA CYS A 88 4.90 0.66 20.79
C CYS A 88 5.69 -0.65 20.86
N ASP A 89 5.05 -1.80 20.60
CA ASP A 89 5.74 -3.09 20.53
C ASP A 89 6.61 -3.17 19.28
N PHE A 90 6.08 -2.72 18.14
CA PHE A 90 6.82 -2.60 16.89
C PHE A 90 8.03 -1.66 17.00
N ALA A 91 7.88 -0.50 17.64
CA ALA A 91 8.99 0.42 17.83
C ALA A 91 10.07 -0.15 18.76
N ARG A 92 9.68 -0.96 19.75
CA ARG A 92 10.61 -1.59 20.71
C ARG A 92 11.48 -2.69 20.11
N SER A 93 11.08 -3.29 18.98
CA SER A 93 11.91 -4.28 18.28
C SER A 93 13.10 -3.70 17.51
N PHE A 94 13.29 -2.38 17.53
CA PHE A 94 14.42 -1.70 16.90
C PHE A 94 15.31 -0.99 17.93
N ASN A 95 16.61 -0.96 17.66
CA ASN A 95 17.53 -0.12 18.40
C ASN A 95 17.38 1.34 17.97
N LEU A 96 16.67 2.14 18.77
CA LEU A 96 16.37 3.56 18.49
C LEU A 96 17.61 4.48 18.45
N ARG A 97 18.79 3.95 18.82
CA ARG A 97 20.07 4.64 18.65
C ARG A 97 20.61 4.52 17.22
N GLU A 98 20.30 3.42 16.54
CA GLU A 98 20.80 3.06 15.21
C GLU A 98 19.77 3.32 14.11
N VAL A 99 18.48 3.13 14.41
CA VAL A 99 17.39 3.28 13.46
C VAL A 99 16.66 4.61 13.68
N ASP A 100 16.44 5.37 12.60
CA ASP A 100 15.66 6.60 12.67
C ASP A 100 14.17 6.31 12.97
N THR A 101 13.68 6.88 14.07
CA THR A 101 12.27 6.86 14.48
C THR A 101 11.29 7.36 13.42
N TRP A 102 11.73 8.23 12.48
CA TRP A 102 10.88 8.66 11.36
C TRP A 102 10.68 7.53 10.35
N VAL A 103 11.71 6.73 10.09
CA VAL A 103 11.61 5.56 9.20
C VAL A 103 10.70 4.51 9.83
N ILE A 104 10.91 4.18 11.11
CA ILE A 104 10.06 3.23 11.85
C ILE A 104 8.58 3.64 11.74
N ARG A 105 8.28 4.92 11.98
CA ARG A 105 6.89 5.39 11.92
C ARG A 105 6.34 5.44 10.50
N ALA A 106 7.14 5.83 9.51
CA ALA A 106 6.69 5.88 8.12
C ALA A 106 6.30 4.49 7.63
N VAL A 107 7.16 3.48 7.86
CA VAL A 107 6.89 2.09 7.50
C VAL A 107 5.63 1.59 8.18
N TRP A 108 5.52 1.78 9.50
CA TRP A 108 4.34 1.35 10.24
C TRP A 108 3.06 2.02 9.74
N ASN A 109 3.09 3.32 9.46
CA ASN A 109 1.91 4.05 8.98
C ASN A 109 1.46 3.55 7.60
N VAL A 110 2.38 3.46 6.63
CA VAL A 110 2.03 3.05 5.26
C VAL A 110 1.48 1.63 5.23
N LEU A 111 2.16 0.70 5.91
CA LEU A 111 1.70 -0.68 6.02
C LEU A 111 0.38 -0.80 6.82
N SER A 112 0.20 0.03 7.86
CA SER A 112 -1.06 0.07 8.61
C SER A 112 -2.20 0.55 7.72
N GLU A 113 -1.97 1.58 6.91
CA GLU A 113 -2.96 2.13 5.98
C GLU A 113 -3.35 1.13 4.87
N SER A 114 -2.46 0.22 4.46
CA SER A 114 -2.77 -0.78 3.43
C SER A 114 -3.65 -1.92 3.93
N VAL A 115 -3.47 -2.36 5.19
CA VAL A 115 -4.19 -3.55 5.72
C VAL A 115 -5.32 -3.23 6.70
N ASN A 116 -5.26 -2.09 7.39
CA ASN A 116 -6.26 -1.75 8.40
C ASN A 116 -7.52 -1.19 7.76
N ARG A 117 -8.67 -1.57 8.33
CA ARG A 117 -9.98 -1.12 7.85
C ARG A 117 -10.67 -0.34 8.96
N GLU A 118 -11.06 0.88 8.64
CA GLU A 118 -11.89 1.70 9.51
C GLU A 118 -13.38 1.35 9.36
N GLY A 119 -14.18 1.67 10.38
CA GLY A 119 -15.64 1.50 10.36
C GLY A 119 -16.16 0.47 11.37
N PRO A 120 -17.49 0.23 11.39
CA PRO A 120 -18.15 -0.61 12.41
C PRO A 120 -17.63 -2.06 12.45
N ASP A 121 -17.32 -2.63 11.29
CA ASP A 121 -16.75 -3.98 11.13
C ASP A 121 -15.26 -3.96 10.78
N GLY A 122 -14.61 -2.82 11.06
CA GLY A 122 -13.20 -2.59 10.84
C GLY A 122 -12.32 -3.38 11.81
N PHE A 123 -11.04 -3.47 11.49
CA PHE A 123 -10.04 -4.12 12.32
C PHE A 123 -8.70 -3.42 12.17
N ILE A 124 -7.88 -3.57 13.21
CA ILE A 124 -6.50 -3.06 13.25
C ILE A 124 -5.61 -4.28 13.45
N ILE A 125 -4.72 -4.52 12.50
CA ILE A 125 -3.66 -5.51 12.55
C ILE A 125 -2.41 -4.83 13.12
N PRO A 126 -1.93 -5.26 14.29
CA PRO A 126 -0.60 -4.88 14.75
C PRO A 126 0.47 -5.49 13.85
N ILE A 127 1.37 -4.65 13.34
CA ILE A 127 2.47 -5.03 12.44
C ILE A 127 3.70 -5.45 13.25
N PHE A 128 4.32 -6.56 12.88
CA PHE A 128 5.57 -7.04 13.44
C PHE A 128 6.72 -6.91 12.44
N VAL A 129 7.94 -6.92 12.98
CA VAL A 129 9.17 -6.74 12.20
C VAL A 129 9.51 -7.93 11.32
N ASP A 130 9.07 -9.13 11.71
CA ASP A 130 9.34 -10.36 10.97
C ASP A 130 8.16 -10.75 10.06
N ASP A 131 7.14 -9.88 9.94
CA ASP A 131 6.07 -10.04 8.94
C ASP A 131 6.67 -9.96 7.55
N ARG A 132 6.18 -10.81 6.64
CA ARG A 132 6.60 -10.85 5.25
C ARG A 132 5.80 -9.85 4.44
N LEU A 133 6.49 -9.08 3.59
CA LEU A 133 5.85 -8.02 2.81
C LEU A 133 4.89 -8.61 1.76
N ALA A 134 5.31 -9.71 1.13
CA ALA A 134 4.47 -10.47 0.20
C ALA A 134 3.20 -11.02 0.87
N ASP A 135 3.37 -11.84 1.92
CA ASP A 135 2.27 -12.62 2.48
C ASP A 135 1.27 -11.76 3.29
N GLU A 136 1.75 -10.85 4.15
CA GLU A 136 0.87 -10.07 5.04
C GLU A 136 0.37 -8.75 4.43
N PHE A 137 1.06 -8.23 3.41
CA PHE A 137 0.74 -6.92 2.81
C PHE A 137 0.46 -6.99 1.31
N MET A 138 0.44 -8.19 0.71
CA MET A 138 0.18 -8.43 -0.71
C MET A 138 1.18 -7.71 -1.64
N LEU A 139 2.41 -7.49 -1.16
CA LEU A 139 3.49 -6.85 -1.92
C LEU A 139 4.34 -7.92 -2.63
N GLU A 140 3.70 -8.78 -3.40
CA GLU A 140 4.35 -9.84 -4.20
C GLU A 140 4.94 -9.30 -5.50
N ASP A 141 4.29 -8.28 -6.06
CA ASP A 141 4.71 -7.61 -7.27
C ASP A 141 5.82 -6.58 -6.98
N GLU A 142 6.86 -6.57 -7.82
CA GLU A 142 8.03 -5.71 -7.64
C GLU A 142 7.67 -4.22 -7.79
N ASP A 143 6.75 -3.88 -8.70
CA ASP A 143 6.31 -2.50 -8.92
C ASP A 143 5.49 -2.01 -7.71
N ASP A 144 4.55 -2.83 -7.22
CA ASP A 144 3.75 -2.50 -6.03
C ASP A 144 4.64 -2.35 -4.78
N LEU A 145 5.63 -3.23 -4.63
CA LEU A 145 6.61 -3.16 -3.55
C LEU A 145 7.44 -1.87 -3.65
N LEU A 146 7.94 -1.54 -4.84
CA LEU A 146 8.74 -0.34 -5.08
C LEU A 146 7.94 0.93 -4.80
N ASP A 147 6.72 1.04 -5.32
CA ASP A 147 5.82 2.17 -5.08
C ASP A 147 5.52 2.36 -3.59
N THR A 148 5.30 1.25 -2.87
CA THR A 148 5.06 1.28 -1.42
C THR A 148 6.31 1.75 -0.67
N LEU A 149 7.51 1.30 -1.05
CA LEU A 149 8.77 1.78 -0.49
C LEU A 149 9.01 3.26 -0.78
N GLU A 150 8.67 3.74 -1.99
CA GLU A 150 8.78 5.14 -2.34
C GLU A 150 7.91 6.01 -1.43
N ASP A 151 6.66 5.62 -1.14
CA ASP A 151 5.80 6.37 -0.23
C ASP A 151 6.36 6.35 1.21
N MET A 152 6.86 5.21 1.69
CA MET A 152 7.52 5.12 2.99
C MET A 152 8.76 6.04 3.07
N ALA A 153 9.63 6.00 2.06
CA ALA A 153 10.83 6.82 1.95
C ALA A 153 10.47 8.30 1.94
N PHE A 154 9.48 8.68 1.13
CA PHE A 154 8.99 10.05 1.01
C PHE A 154 8.48 10.57 2.35
N ARG A 155 7.60 9.82 3.04
CA ARG A 155 7.07 10.19 4.35
C ARG A 155 8.17 10.32 5.41
N ALA A 156 9.18 9.46 5.37
CA ALA A 156 10.35 9.50 6.25
C ALA A 156 11.33 10.65 5.91
N GLY A 157 11.22 11.25 4.73
CA GLY A 157 12.16 12.26 4.23
C GLY A 157 13.49 11.67 3.77
N ARG A 158 13.46 10.48 3.18
CA ARG A 158 14.59 9.79 2.56
C ARG A 158 14.55 9.98 1.04
N SER A 159 15.72 9.99 0.40
CA SER A 159 15.80 10.06 -1.06
C SER A 159 15.30 8.75 -1.67
N THR A 160 14.47 8.85 -2.70
CA THR A 160 13.99 7.69 -3.49
C THR A 160 14.88 7.40 -4.69
N GLU A 161 15.84 8.26 -5.03
CA GLU A 161 16.68 8.15 -6.24
C GLU A 161 17.51 6.85 -6.32
N LEU A 162 17.71 6.19 -5.17
CA LEU A 162 18.48 4.96 -5.06
C LEU A 162 17.60 3.71 -4.95
N LEU A 163 16.29 3.87 -4.76
CA LEU A 163 15.34 2.75 -4.77
C LEU A 163 15.22 2.19 -6.19
N GLY A 164 15.22 0.87 -6.34
CA GLY A 164 15.18 0.20 -7.65
C GLY A 164 16.49 0.24 -8.43
N THR A 165 17.59 0.72 -7.84
CA THR A 165 18.93 0.66 -8.45
C THR A 165 19.72 -0.55 -7.94
N ASP A 166 20.67 -1.04 -8.77
CA ASP A 166 21.55 -2.18 -8.44
C ASP A 166 22.29 -2.04 -7.09
N GLY A 167 22.48 -0.81 -6.60
CA GLY A 167 23.19 -0.52 -5.34
C GLY A 167 22.38 -0.73 -4.06
N PHE A 168 21.05 -0.88 -4.13
CA PHE A 168 20.16 -1.03 -2.97
C PHE A 168 19.15 -2.18 -3.13
N SER A 169 19.55 -3.23 -3.87
CA SER A 169 18.77 -4.44 -4.08
C SER A 169 19.22 -5.55 -3.11
N GLY A 170 18.74 -5.47 -1.87
CA GLY A 170 18.81 -6.59 -0.91
C GLY A 170 17.51 -7.41 -0.99
N PRO A 171 17.51 -8.69 -0.55
CA PRO A 171 16.28 -9.47 -0.51
C PRO A 171 15.30 -8.81 0.48
N LEU A 172 14.30 -8.13 -0.06
CA LEU A 172 13.32 -7.38 0.70
C LEU A 172 12.14 -8.31 1.02
N VAL A 173 12.33 -9.14 2.06
CA VAL A 173 11.35 -10.16 2.42
C VAL A 173 10.45 -9.68 3.55
N THR A 174 11.03 -9.00 4.54
CA THR A 174 10.33 -8.66 5.79
C THR A 174 10.20 -7.16 6.04
N VAL A 175 9.29 -6.78 6.94
CA VAL A 175 9.12 -5.39 7.40
C VAL A 175 10.42 -4.84 8.00
N ARG A 176 11.21 -5.68 8.68
CA ARG A 176 12.53 -5.30 9.20
C ARG A 176 13.46 -4.88 8.07
N ASP A 177 13.49 -5.64 6.99
CA ASP A 177 14.34 -5.36 5.83
C ASP A 177 13.97 -4.01 5.22
N ALA A 178 12.67 -3.71 5.10
CA ALA A 178 12.19 -2.40 4.64
C ALA A 178 12.68 -1.26 5.56
N VAL A 179 12.57 -1.42 6.88
CA VAL A 179 13.04 -0.40 7.83
C VAL A 179 14.55 -0.18 7.70
N LEU A 180 15.34 -1.26 7.61
CA LEU A 180 16.80 -1.17 7.52
C LEU A 180 17.26 -0.55 6.20
N LEU A 181 16.64 -0.96 5.09
CA LEU A 181 16.86 -0.40 3.75
C LEU A 181 16.62 1.11 3.75
N LEU A 182 15.43 1.54 4.18
CA LEU A 182 15.05 2.94 4.20
C LEU A 182 15.90 3.77 5.18
N ASN A 183 16.39 3.16 6.26
CA ASN A 183 17.28 3.82 7.21
C ASN A 183 18.67 4.09 6.63
N ALA A 184 19.12 3.27 5.68
CA ALA A 184 20.39 3.45 4.98
C ALA A 184 20.33 4.49 3.85
N LEU A 185 19.14 4.82 3.34
CA LEU A 185 18.97 5.86 2.32
C LEU A 185 19.38 7.25 2.83
N PRO A 186 19.92 8.13 1.98
CA PRO A 186 20.30 9.47 2.39
C PRO A 186 19.07 10.32 2.75
N MET A 187 19.21 11.19 3.75
CA MET A 187 18.16 12.17 4.10
C MET A 187 18.07 13.27 3.04
N THR A 188 16.84 13.66 2.69
CA THR A 188 16.60 14.81 1.81
C THR A 188 17.00 16.13 2.48
N GLY A 189 17.25 17.17 1.69
CA GLY A 189 17.53 18.53 2.20
C GLY A 189 16.43 19.01 3.15
N ALA A 190 15.16 18.88 2.73
CA ALA A 190 14.00 19.24 3.55
C ALA A 190 13.94 18.51 4.90
N ARG A 191 14.35 17.23 4.93
CA ARG A 191 14.43 16.44 6.18
C ARG A 191 15.54 16.95 7.09
N LYS A 192 16.71 17.29 6.53
CA LYS A 192 17.82 17.90 7.28
C LYS A 192 17.39 19.23 7.87
N ASP A 193 16.76 20.10 7.09
CA ASP A 193 16.29 21.40 7.56
C ASP A 193 15.33 21.28 8.76
N ARG A 194 14.40 20.31 8.74
CA ARG A 194 13.50 20.03 9.88
C ARG A 194 14.20 19.48 11.13
N LEU A 195 15.39 18.88 11.01
CA LEU A 195 16.21 18.51 12.17
C LEU A 195 16.82 19.77 12.79
N TRP A 196 17.37 20.65 11.95
CA TRP A 196 18.12 21.84 12.40
C TRP A 196 17.23 23.02 12.81
N MET A 197 16.00 23.15 12.29
CA MET A 197 15.06 24.20 12.70
C MET A 197 14.59 24.08 14.16
N THR A 198 14.72 22.90 14.78
CA THR A 198 14.42 22.71 16.21
C THR A 198 15.57 23.14 17.14
N VAL A 199 16.69 23.58 16.56
CA VAL A 199 17.85 24.14 17.27
C VAL A 199 17.90 25.64 17.00
N LYS A 200 16.88 26.37 17.47
CA LYS A 200 17.02 27.81 17.68
C LYS A 200 17.19 28.01 19.20
N PRO A 201 18.25 28.72 19.65
CA PRO A 201 18.48 28.98 21.07
C PRO A 201 17.31 29.73 21.71
#